data_AF-A0A1F7RVL4-F1
#
_entry.id   AF-A0A1F7RVL4-F1
#
_cell.length_a   1.000
_cell.length_b   1.000
_cell.length_c   1.000
_cell.angle_alpha   90.00
_cell.angle_beta   90.00
_cell.angle_gamma   90.00
#
_symmetry.space_group_name_H-M   'P 1'
#
loop_
_entity.id
_entity.type
_entity.pdbx_description
1 polymer ?
#
loop_
_entity_poly.entity_id
_entity_poly.type
_entity_poly.pdbx_seq_one_letter_code
_entity_poly.pdbx_strand_id
1 'polypeptide(L)'
;MEANGMKKVLIVASLITFIFLLIAIVKENITPEWRLYQKEYAKILDKYATDDLGKMLRDNFKIEVKQIVVPQLKATDRCVSCHNGIDDPRMKNQPNPHKTHPGNILEIHSYSKYGCTICHQGQGRATVFKEAKGGEGIHWDYPLLPKELSQSGCAMCHAPDKLKETAPLAAKGFELFSEKGCYACHKISGLGGTLGPALDAVGIKKKAAFPFAFIDGEHTIANWHIEHLLDPQKIVAGSRMKNINLTKDEATAITTYILSLKGLNIPINYIPKDRIAWEYSKSVRQALPGEILYNHFCRACHGDGNLSHYDPVLNRYIPTIRNSAFISVVTDEFLKKNIEKGRPGRDMPSWEEKAGGLKEEEIKNIVAFLRGDIKISSDYDESFKAQGDPERGKYLFERNCSGCHGLKGEGKQAPALANIVFQQTATDSYMRAIIMKGRLGTTMRSFTKSSPSFAALTDEEIEDIITYIRKL
;
A
#
# COMPACT_ATOMS: atom_id res chain seq x y z
N MET A 1 -49.58 -54.23 -9.76
CA MET A 1 -50.28 -52.93 -9.72
C MET A 1 -49.37 -51.72 -9.50
N GLU A 2 -48.05 -51.89 -9.26
CA GLU A 2 -47.14 -50.78 -8.94
C GLU A 2 -46.67 -49.95 -10.15
N ALA A 3 -46.60 -50.54 -11.35
CA ALA A 3 -46.09 -49.86 -12.56
C ALA A 3 -46.94 -48.66 -13.02
N ASN A 4 -48.25 -48.63 -12.69
CA ASN A 4 -49.14 -47.54 -13.09
C ASN A 4 -49.05 -46.33 -12.14
N GLY A 5 -48.67 -46.55 -10.88
CA GLY A 5 -48.41 -45.47 -9.92
C GLY A 5 -47.18 -44.66 -10.30
N MET A 6 -46.09 -45.36 -10.64
CA MET A 6 -44.83 -44.71 -11.04
C MET A 6 -44.96 -43.88 -12.33
N LYS A 7 -45.75 -44.35 -13.32
CA LYS A 7 -46.06 -43.56 -14.53
C LYS A 7 -46.81 -42.26 -14.21
N LYS A 8 -47.80 -42.31 -13.31
CA LYS A 8 -48.54 -41.11 -12.87
C LYS A 8 -47.63 -40.13 -12.12
N VAL A 9 -46.76 -40.64 -11.25
CA VAL A 9 -45.78 -39.81 -10.53
C VAL A 9 -44.83 -39.11 -11.50
N LEU A 10 -44.31 -39.82 -12.51
CA LEU A 10 -43.46 -39.23 -13.53
C LEU A 10 -44.18 -38.14 -14.34
N ILE A 11 -45.42 -38.38 -14.77
CA ILE A 11 -46.22 -37.36 -15.50
C ILE A 11 -46.42 -36.11 -14.64
N VAL A 12 -46.79 -36.28 -13.36
CA VAL A 12 -46.98 -35.16 -12.44
C VAL A 12 -45.67 -34.40 -12.22
N ALA A 13 -44.56 -35.12 -11.99
CA ALA A 13 -43.24 -34.50 -11.84
C ALA A 13 -42.82 -33.73 -13.11
N SER A 14 -43.01 -34.30 -14.30
CA SER A 14 -42.71 -33.63 -15.57
C SER A 14 -43.57 -32.38 -15.79
N LEU A 15 -44.86 -32.43 -15.46
CA LEU A 15 -45.75 -31.26 -15.53
C LEU A 15 -45.33 -30.15 -14.57
N ILE A 16 -44.96 -30.53 -13.34
CA ILE A 16 -44.43 -29.58 -12.34
C ILE A 16 -43.15 -28.92 -12.88
N THR A 17 -42.20 -29.71 -13.38
CA THR A 17 -40.97 -29.18 -13.99
C THR A 17 -41.28 -28.25 -15.16
N PHE A 18 -42.22 -28.62 -16.03
CA PHE A 18 -42.62 -27.79 -17.16
C PHE A 18 -43.22 -26.45 -16.70
N ILE A 19 -44.08 -26.45 -15.69
CA ILE A 19 -44.63 -25.22 -15.09
C ILE A 19 -43.50 -24.36 -14.51
N PHE A 20 -42.55 -24.94 -13.77
CA PHE A 20 -41.39 -24.20 -13.27
C PHE A 20 -40.56 -23.58 -14.38
N LEU A 21 -40.36 -24.29 -15.50
CA LEU A 21 -39.67 -23.75 -16.68
C LEU A 21 -40.44 -22.61 -17.32
N LEU A 22 -41.78 -22.71 -17.45
CA LEU A 22 -42.61 -21.60 -17.95
C LEU A 22 -42.52 -20.37 -17.05
N ILE A 23 -42.58 -20.56 -15.72
CA ILE A 23 -42.41 -19.47 -14.75
C ILE A 23 -41.02 -18.84 -14.89
N ALA A 24 -39.97 -19.66 -15.01
CA ALA A 24 -38.60 -19.17 -15.21
C ALA A 24 -38.47 -18.37 -16.51
N ILE A 25 -39.03 -18.87 -17.62
CA ILE A 25 -39.05 -18.17 -18.92
C ILE A 25 -39.72 -16.80 -18.78
N VAL A 26 -40.89 -16.72 -18.15
CA VAL A 26 -41.59 -15.44 -17.93
C VAL A 26 -40.75 -14.50 -17.07
N LYS A 27 -40.18 -15.02 -15.96
CA LYS A 27 -39.38 -14.24 -15.03
C LYS A 27 -38.11 -13.67 -15.69
N GLU A 28 -37.43 -14.46 -16.51
CA GLU A 28 -36.17 -14.09 -17.16
C GLU A 28 -36.37 -13.28 -18.46
N ASN A 29 -37.47 -13.49 -19.19
CA ASN A 29 -37.64 -12.88 -20.52
C ASN A 29 -38.70 -11.78 -20.57
N ILE A 30 -39.60 -11.68 -19.58
CA ILE A 30 -40.71 -10.71 -19.62
C ILE A 30 -40.61 -9.72 -18.47
N THR A 31 -40.36 -10.20 -17.26
CA THR A 31 -40.38 -9.39 -16.03
C THR A 31 -39.02 -9.12 -15.36
N PRO A 32 -37.84 -9.14 -16.04
CA PRO A 32 -36.62 -8.65 -15.41
C PRO A 32 -36.72 -7.21 -14.92
N GLU A 33 -36.08 -6.94 -13.79
CA GLU A 33 -36.09 -5.63 -13.12
C GLU A 33 -35.67 -4.48 -14.05
N TRP A 34 -34.61 -4.67 -14.84
CA TRP A 34 -34.14 -3.66 -15.80
C TRP A 34 -35.20 -3.26 -16.85
N ARG A 35 -36.07 -4.19 -17.28
CA ARG A 35 -37.16 -3.88 -18.24
C ARG A 35 -38.21 -2.99 -17.60
N LEU A 36 -38.49 -3.18 -16.30
CA LEU A 36 -39.42 -2.33 -15.56
C LEU A 36 -38.90 -0.89 -15.51
N TYR A 37 -37.63 -0.72 -15.15
CA TYR A 37 -36.99 0.60 -15.15
C TYR A 37 -36.98 1.26 -16.53
N GLN A 38 -36.70 0.54 -17.61
CA GLN A 38 -36.75 1.11 -18.95
C GLN A 38 -38.16 1.50 -19.38
N LYS A 39 -39.19 0.71 -19.02
CA LYS A 39 -40.60 1.08 -19.28
C LYS A 39 -41.02 2.32 -18.51
N GLU A 40 -40.57 2.47 -17.26
CA GLU A 40 -40.80 3.69 -16.49
C GLU A 40 -40.10 4.89 -17.12
N TYR A 41 -38.85 4.74 -17.52
CA TYR A 41 -38.10 5.80 -18.17
C TYR A 41 -38.72 6.24 -19.50
N ALA A 42 -39.24 5.31 -20.31
CA ALA A 42 -39.98 5.64 -21.53
C ALA A 42 -41.18 6.56 -21.24
N LYS A 43 -41.96 6.27 -20.19
CA LYS A 43 -43.07 7.14 -19.75
C LYS A 43 -42.60 8.51 -19.26
N ILE A 44 -41.42 8.56 -18.63
CA ILE A 44 -40.80 9.83 -18.22
C ILE A 44 -40.41 10.62 -19.47
N LEU A 45 -39.79 10.00 -20.46
CA LEU A 45 -39.46 10.64 -21.73
C LEU A 45 -40.71 11.21 -22.41
N ASP A 46 -41.81 10.47 -22.48
CA ASP A 46 -43.07 10.99 -23.06
C ASP A 46 -43.55 12.30 -22.41
N LYS A 47 -43.30 12.46 -21.10
CA LYS A 47 -43.72 13.64 -20.33
C LYS A 47 -42.70 14.79 -20.38
N TYR A 48 -41.41 14.50 -20.43
CA TYR A 48 -40.35 15.48 -20.23
C TYR A 48 -39.50 15.76 -21.48
N ALA A 49 -39.69 15.03 -22.58
CA ALA A 49 -39.06 15.26 -23.88
C ALA A 49 -39.65 16.47 -24.63
N THR A 50 -39.47 17.67 -24.07
CA THR A 50 -40.07 18.90 -24.62
C THR A 50 -39.24 19.55 -25.72
N ASP A 51 -37.92 19.42 -25.67
CA ASP A 51 -36.98 19.90 -26.70
C ASP A 51 -36.71 18.86 -27.80
N ASP A 52 -36.02 19.28 -28.87
CA ASP A 52 -35.77 18.42 -30.04
C ASP A 52 -34.85 17.24 -29.73
N LEU A 53 -33.86 17.41 -28.83
CA LEU A 53 -33.02 16.32 -28.36
C LEU A 53 -33.86 15.29 -27.58
N GLY A 54 -34.85 15.74 -26.82
CA GLY A 54 -35.73 14.90 -26.01
C GLY A 54 -36.64 14.06 -26.88
N LYS A 55 -37.25 14.70 -27.88
CA LYS A 55 -38.06 14.00 -28.88
C LYS A 55 -37.22 12.94 -29.60
N MET A 56 -35.99 13.29 -30.01
CA MET A 56 -35.06 12.34 -30.61
C MET A 56 -34.72 11.17 -29.68
N LEU A 57 -34.44 11.42 -28.39
CA LEU A 57 -34.16 10.36 -27.42
C LEU A 57 -35.37 9.45 -27.20
N ARG A 58 -36.58 10.02 -27.08
CA ARG A 58 -37.84 9.29 -26.95
C ARG A 58 -38.06 8.38 -28.16
N ASP A 59 -37.96 8.94 -29.37
CA ASP A 59 -38.27 8.23 -30.60
C ASP A 59 -37.26 7.09 -30.88
N ASN A 60 -36.02 7.23 -30.39
CA ASN A 60 -34.98 6.21 -30.52
C ASN A 60 -34.84 5.29 -29.30
N PHE A 61 -35.61 5.49 -28.23
CA PHE A 61 -35.46 4.71 -27.01
C PHE A 61 -35.93 3.28 -27.21
N LYS A 62 -35.00 2.32 -27.06
CA LYS A 62 -35.28 0.88 -27.16
C LYS A 62 -35.19 0.22 -25.78
N ILE A 63 -36.13 -0.67 -25.52
CA ILE A 63 -36.13 -1.51 -24.31
C ILE A 63 -35.25 -2.73 -24.58
N GLU A 64 -33.98 -2.65 -24.23
CA GLU A 64 -32.99 -3.70 -24.40
C GLU A 64 -31.88 -3.61 -23.35
N VAL A 65 -31.14 -4.71 -23.16
CA VAL A 65 -29.95 -4.68 -22.30
C VAL A 65 -28.89 -3.83 -22.99
N LYS A 66 -28.53 -2.72 -22.34
CA LYS A 66 -27.46 -1.84 -22.79
C LYS A 66 -26.16 -2.33 -22.16
N GLN A 67 -25.20 -2.73 -22.99
CA GLN A 67 -23.90 -3.22 -22.55
C GLN A 67 -22.76 -2.40 -23.15
N ILE A 68 -21.88 -1.93 -22.26
CA ILE A 68 -20.65 -1.25 -22.59
C ILE A 68 -19.51 -2.21 -22.29
N VAL A 69 -18.63 -2.44 -23.27
CA VAL A 69 -17.44 -3.26 -23.11
C VAL A 69 -16.24 -2.37 -23.37
N VAL A 70 -15.35 -2.26 -22.40
CA VAL A 70 -14.11 -1.49 -22.51
C VAL A 70 -12.94 -2.46 -22.34
N PRO A 71 -12.52 -3.16 -23.42
CA PRO A 71 -11.47 -4.18 -23.34
C PRO A 71 -10.17 -3.66 -22.74
N GLN A 72 -9.82 -2.41 -23.07
CA GLN A 72 -8.59 -1.75 -22.61
C GLN A 72 -8.55 -1.56 -21.09
N LEU A 73 -9.72 -1.40 -20.46
CA LEU A 73 -9.85 -1.27 -19.00
C LEU A 73 -10.35 -2.56 -18.34
N LYS A 74 -10.47 -3.65 -19.10
CA LYS A 74 -11.01 -4.95 -18.67
C LYS A 74 -12.38 -4.82 -17.98
N ALA A 75 -13.22 -3.91 -18.47
CA ALA A 75 -14.54 -3.63 -17.90
C ALA A 75 -15.68 -4.09 -18.82
N THR A 76 -16.75 -4.56 -18.20
CA THR A 76 -18.05 -4.79 -18.83
C THR A 76 -19.10 -4.19 -17.92
N ASP A 77 -19.95 -3.34 -18.47
CA ASP A 77 -20.90 -2.53 -17.72
C ASP A 77 -22.30 -2.56 -18.36
N ARG A 78 -23.33 -2.80 -17.55
CA ARG A 78 -24.75 -2.78 -17.94
C ARG A 78 -25.55 -1.83 -17.06
N CYS A 79 -24.91 -0.95 -16.29
CA CYS A 79 -25.56 -0.07 -15.32
C CYS A 79 -26.59 0.84 -16.00
N VAL A 80 -26.27 1.31 -17.21
CA VAL A 80 -27.17 2.13 -18.04
C VAL A 80 -28.38 1.39 -18.59
N SER A 81 -28.48 0.06 -18.38
CA SER A 81 -29.74 -0.65 -18.61
C SER A 81 -30.82 -0.16 -17.64
N CYS A 82 -30.45 0.20 -16.40
CA CYS A 82 -31.37 0.76 -15.40
C CYS A 82 -31.24 2.29 -15.30
N HIS A 83 -30.03 2.83 -15.34
CA HIS A 83 -29.71 4.25 -15.22
C HIS A 83 -29.82 4.99 -16.56
N ASN A 84 -31.02 5.06 -17.12
CA ASN A 84 -31.23 5.53 -18.49
C ASN A 84 -31.20 7.06 -18.65
N GLY A 85 -31.45 7.82 -17.58
CA GLY A 85 -31.42 9.28 -17.59
C GLY A 85 -30.08 9.89 -17.13
N ILE A 86 -29.03 9.07 -17.03
CA ILE A 86 -27.78 9.43 -16.36
C ILE A 86 -27.05 10.62 -17.02
N ASP A 87 -27.20 10.78 -18.33
CA ASP A 87 -26.60 11.82 -19.17
C ASP A 87 -27.63 12.85 -19.69
N ASP A 88 -28.88 12.77 -19.26
CA ASP A 88 -29.95 13.67 -19.69
C ASP A 88 -30.21 14.76 -18.63
N PRO A 89 -29.87 16.04 -18.87
CA PRO A 89 -30.07 17.13 -17.91
C PRO A 89 -31.52 17.33 -17.46
N ARG A 90 -32.51 16.93 -18.26
CA ARG A 90 -33.94 17.03 -17.90
C ARG A 90 -34.31 16.09 -16.76
N MET A 91 -33.50 15.07 -16.52
CA MET A 91 -33.75 14.06 -15.51
C MET A 91 -33.23 14.44 -14.12
N LYS A 92 -32.71 15.67 -13.95
CA LYS A 92 -32.12 16.15 -12.68
C LYS A 92 -33.04 15.98 -11.47
N ASN A 93 -34.34 16.14 -11.67
CA ASN A 93 -35.36 16.08 -10.60
C ASN A 93 -36.07 14.72 -10.51
N GLN A 94 -35.67 13.72 -11.30
CA GLN A 94 -36.28 12.39 -11.25
C GLN A 94 -35.74 11.56 -10.06
N PRO A 95 -36.48 10.55 -9.58
CA PRO A 95 -35.97 9.60 -8.60
C PRO A 95 -34.88 8.68 -9.21
N ASN A 96 -34.04 8.10 -8.35
CA ASN A 96 -33.16 7.00 -8.78
C ASN A 96 -34.03 5.80 -9.25
N PRO A 97 -33.61 5.05 -10.29
CA PRO A 97 -32.34 5.15 -11.02
C PRO A 97 -32.36 6.14 -12.20
N HIS A 98 -33.46 6.84 -12.46
CA HIS A 98 -33.67 7.68 -13.65
C HIS A 98 -32.99 9.05 -13.59
N LYS A 99 -32.47 9.43 -12.42
CA LYS A 99 -31.84 10.73 -12.17
C LYS A 99 -30.54 10.91 -12.97
N THR A 100 -30.30 12.13 -13.43
CA THR A 100 -29.01 12.55 -14.03
C THR A 100 -27.86 12.38 -13.06
N HIS A 101 -26.67 12.12 -13.59
CA HIS A 101 -25.45 12.04 -12.79
C HIS A 101 -25.22 13.33 -11.98
N PRO A 102 -24.77 13.24 -10.72
CA PRO A 102 -24.40 14.41 -9.94
C PRO A 102 -23.20 15.14 -10.54
N GLY A 103 -23.25 16.48 -10.59
CA GLY A 103 -22.19 17.31 -11.16
C GLY A 103 -22.09 17.15 -12.68
N ASN A 104 -20.93 17.50 -13.23
CA ASN A 104 -20.68 17.55 -14.67
C ASN A 104 -19.63 16.52 -15.15
N ILE A 105 -19.32 15.51 -14.33
CA ILE A 105 -18.21 14.58 -14.63
C ILE A 105 -18.42 13.83 -15.96
N LEU A 106 -19.66 13.54 -16.35
CA LEU A 106 -19.95 12.82 -17.60
C LEU A 106 -19.70 13.65 -18.86
N GLU A 107 -19.60 14.99 -18.74
CA GLU A 107 -19.21 15.87 -19.85
C GLU A 107 -17.75 15.63 -20.26
N ILE A 108 -16.91 15.23 -19.30
CA ILE A 108 -15.49 14.93 -19.51
C ILE A 108 -15.18 13.42 -19.44
N HIS A 109 -16.05 12.62 -18.83
CA HIS A 109 -15.94 11.17 -18.66
C HIS A 109 -17.21 10.47 -19.14
N SER A 110 -17.42 10.40 -20.45
CA SER A 110 -18.59 9.70 -21.00
C SER A 110 -18.61 8.23 -20.57
N TYR A 111 -19.74 7.79 -20.00
CA TYR A 111 -19.92 6.40 -19.56
C TYR A 111 -19.80 5.41 -20.72
N SER A 112 -20.10 5.81 -21.96
CA SER A 112 -19.96 4.94 -23.14
C SER A 112 -18.49 4.61 -23.45
N LYS A 113 -17.56 5.50 -23.07
CA LYS A 113 -16.12 5.32 -23.24
C LYS A 113 -15.49 4.55 -22.07
N TYR A 114 -15.88 4.87 -20.83
CA TYR A 114 -15.21 4.33 -19.64
C TYR A 114 -15.98 3.19 -18.94
N GLY A 115 -17.31 3.16 -19.04
CA GLY A 115 -18.18 2.34 -18.20
C GLY A 115 -18.31 2.88 -16.77
N CYS A 116 -19.43 2.61 -16.10
CA CYS A 116 -19.69 3.09 -14.73
C CYS A 116 -18.86 2.31 -13.69
N THR A 117 -18.62 1.02 -13.90
CA THR A 117 -17.85 0.17 -12.96
C THR A 117 -16.39 0.59 -12.80
N ILE A 118 -15.84 1.34 -13.76
CA ILE A 118 -14.48 1.88 -13.63
C ILE A 118 -14.39 2.89 -12.49
N CYS A 119 -15.42 3.72 -12.33
CA CYS A 119 -15.49 4.74 -11.28
C CYS A 119 -16.11 4.20 -9.99
N HIS A 120 -17.13 3.35 -10.10
CA HIS A 120 -17.97 2.95 -8.96
C HIS A 120 -17.77 1.51 -8.48
N GLN A 121 -16.98 0.68 -9.18
CA GLN A 121 -16.98 -0.79 -9.02
C GLN A 121 -18.39 -1.39 -9.23
N GLY A 122 -18.70 -2.50 -8.56
CA GLY A 122 -19.93 -3.26 -8.78
C GLY A 122 -19.81 -4.37 -9.84
N GLN A 123 -20.90 -5.13 -9.98
CA GLN A 123 -21.01 -6.22 -10.94
C GLN A 123 -21.62 -5.73 -12.25
N GLY A 124 -20.79 -5.21 -13.14
CA GLY A 124 -21.26 -4.61 -14.38
C GLY A 124 -21.92 -5.58 -15.37
N ARG A 125 -21.91 -6.90 -15.14
CA ARG A 125 -22.68 -7.87 -15.94
C ARG A 125 -24.08 -8.13 -15.40
N ALA A 126 -24.35 -7.76 -14.15
CA ALA A 126 -25.65 -7.99 -13.54
C ALA A 126 -26.72 -7.10 -14.18
N THR A 127 -27.94 -7.63 -14.24
CA THR A 127 -29.13 -6.92 -14.74
C THR A 127 -30.20 -6.74 -13.67
N VAL A 128 -29.83 -7.02 -12.41
CA VAL A 128 -30.64 -6.91 -11.20
C VAL A 128 -29.87 -6.01 -10.24
N PHE A 129 -30.53 -5.02 -9.64
CA PHE A 129 -29.85 -3.99 -8.84
C PHE A 129 -29.11 -4.59 -7.66
N LYS A 130 -29.73 -5.55 -6.95
CA LYS A 130 -29.10 -6.22 -5.81
C LYS A 130 -27.77 -6.88 -6.20
N GLU A 131 -27.74 -7.59 -7.31
CA GLU A 131 -26.53 -8.25 -7.83
C GLU A 131 -25.50 -7.25 -8.36
N ALA A 132 -25.94 -6.21 -9.09
CA ALA A 132 -25.08 -5.14 -9.58
C ALA A 132 -24.38 -4.41 -8.44
N LYS A 133 -25.10 -4.16 -7.35
CA LYS A 133 -24.54 -3.61 -6.11
C LYS A 133 -23.59 -4.59 -5.43
N GLY A 134 -23.94 -5.86 -5.35
CA GLY A 134 -23.12 -6.91 -4.73
C GLY A 134 -22.80 -6.70 -3.25
N GLY A 135 -23.65 -5.96 -2.54
CA GLY A 135 -23.53 -5.70 -1.10
C GLY A 135 -24.09 -6.84 -0.23
N GLU A 136 -24.56 -6.51 0.98
CA GLU A 136 -24.98 -7.46 2.02
C GLU A 136 -25.83 -8.65 1.50
N GLY A 137 -25.37 -9.86 1.84
CA GLY A 137 -25.96 -11.14 1.40
C GLY A 137 -25.54 -11.63 0.01
N ILE A 138 -24.72 -10.86 -0.73
CA ILE A 138 -24.18 -11.27 -2.03
C ILE A 138 -22.65 -11.18 -1.99
N HIS A 139 -21.97 -12.32 -1.99
CA HIS A 139 -20.53 -12.41 -1.78
C HIS A 139 -19.70 -12.15 -3.06
N TRP A 140 -19.97 -11.05 -3.77
CA TRP A 140 -19.16 -10.65 -4.93
C TRP A 140 -17.81 -10.06 -4.53
N ASP A 141 -16.80 -10.24 -5.38
CA ASP A 141 -15.46 -9.70 -5.17
C ASP A 141 -15.42 -8.16 -5.16
N TYR A 142 -16.24 -7.53 -6.01
CA TYR A 142 -16.26 -6.08 -6.23
C TYR A 142 -17.69 -5.54 -6.06
N PRO A 143 -18.14 -5.27 -4.83
CA PRO A 143 -19.39 -4.53 -4.61
C PRO A 143 -19.26 -3.11 -5.18
N LEU A 144 -20.39 -2.42 -5.35
CA LEU A 144 -20.39 -0.97 -5.56
C LEU A 144 -19.71 -0.30 -4.38
N LEU A 145 -18.80 0.63 -4.68
CA LEU A 145 -18.10 1.40 -3.66
C LEU A 145 -19.09 2.35 -2.95
N PRO A 146 -18.91 2.55 -1.64
CA PRO A 146 -19.44 3.71 -0.95
C PRO A 146 -19.07 5.00 -1.70
N LYS A 147 -19.93 6.02 -1.58
CA LYS A 147 -19.80 7.29 -2.32
C LYS A 147 -18.43 7.93 -2.13
N GLU A 148 -17.89 7.87 -0.92
CA GLU A 148 -16.61 8.47 -0.56
C GLU A 148 -15.46 7.74 -1.28
N LEU A 149 -15.53 6.41 -1.32
CA LEU A 149 -14.49 5.55 -1.90
C LEU A 149 -14.49 5.54 -3.44
N SER A 150 -15.56 6.00 -4.10
CA SER A 150 -15.58 6.10 -5.58
C SER A 150 -14.51 7.06 -6.11
N GLN A 151 -13.97 7.94 -5.27
CA GLN A 151 -12.80 8.77 -5.58
C GLN A 151 -11.54 7.95 -5.93
N SER A 152 -11.48 6.68 -5.52
CA SER A 152 -10.43 5.74 -5.96
C SER A 152 -10.40 5.58 -7.49
N GLY A 153 -11.55 5.68 -8.16
CA GLY A 153 -11.65 5.66 -9.62
C GLY A 153 -10.92 6.85 -10.27
N CYS A 154 -10.96 8.03 -9.65
CA CYS A 154 -10.25 9.21 -10.13
C CYS A 154 -8.73 8.99 -10.09
N ALA A 155 -8.21 8.55 -8.93
CA ALA A 155 -6.78 8.31 -8.72
C ALA A 155 -6.20 7.14 -9.53
N MET A 156 -7.06 6.34 -10.17
CA MET A 156 -6.64 5.27 -11.08
C MET A 156 -6.08 5.87 -12.39
N CYS A 157 -6.70 6.94 -12.90
CA CYS A 157 -6.34 7.56 -14.18
C CYS A 157 -5.59 8.89 -14.01
N HIS A 158 -5.91 9.65 -12.97
CA HIS A 158 -5.33 10.96 -12.71
C HIS A 158 -4.10 10.89 -11.81
N ALA A 159 -3.32 11.96 -11.80
CA ALA A 159 -2.21 12.12 -10.85
C ALA A 159 -2.77 12.43 -9.45
N PRO A 160 -2.49 11.62 -8.40
CA PRO A 160 -3.11 11.81 -7.09
C PRO A 160 -2.85 13.19 -6.45
N ASP A 161 -1.69 13.79 -6.70
CA ASP A 161 -1.31 15.13 -6.22
C ASP A 161 -2.09 16.27 -6.90
N LYS A 162 -2.78 15.98 -8.01
CA LYS A 162 -3.61 16.94 -8.76
C LYS A 162 -5.10 16.81 -8.47
N LEU A 163 -5.49 15.88 -7.59
CA LEU A 163 -6.88 15.57 -7.29
C LEU A 163 -7.45 16.31 -6.06
N LYS A 164 -6.71 17.25 -5.45
CA LYS A 164 -7.13 17.90 -4.19
C LYS A 164 -8.53 18.51 -4.24
N GLU A 165 -8.88 19.16 -5.35
CA GLU A 165 -10.20 19.81 -5.50
C GLU A 165 -11.31 18.85 -5.96
N THR A 166 -10.98 17.88 -6.81
CA THR A 166 -11.97 17.02 -7.49
C THR A 166 -12.21 15.68 -6.78
N ALA A 167 -11.18 15.15 -6.13
CA ALA A 167 -11.20 13.91 -5.37
C ALA A 167 -10.30 14.05 -4.10
N PRO A 168 -10.68 14.94 -3.16
CA PRO A 168 -9.87 15.29 -2.00
C PRO A 168 -9.50 14.09 -1.12
N LEU A 169 -10.38 13.09 -0.99
CA LEU A 169 -10.13 11.92 -0.17
C LEU A 169 -9.03 11.02 -0.77
N ALA A 170 -9.04 10.86 -2.09
CA ALA A 170 -8.00 10.10 -2.78
C ALA A 170 -6.65 10.83 -2.76
N ALA A 171 -6.67 12.15 -2.96
CA ALA A 171 -5.48 13.00 -2.84
C ALA A 171 -4.89 12.95 -1.41
N LYS A 172 -5.75 13.08 -0.39
CA LYS A 172 -5.34 12.98 1.01
C LYS A 172 -4.79 11.60 1.35
N GLY A 173 -5.38 10.54 0.79
CA GLY A 173 -4.87 9.18 0.93
C GLY A 173 -3.44 9.01 0.40
N PHE A 174 -3.14 9.61 -0.76
CA PHE A 174 -1.79 9.60 -1.33
C PHE A 174 -0.78 10.36 -0.46
N GLU A 175 -1.16 11.54 0.06
CA GLU A 175 -0.32 12.32 0.97
C GLU A 175 -0.03 11.54 2.26
N LEU A 176 -1.09 11.04 2.92
CA LEU A 176 -0.99 10.26 4.15
C LEU A 176 -0.16 8.99 3.96
N PHE A 177 -0.25 8.33 2.80
CA PHE A 177 0.58 7.15 2.52
C PHE A 177 2.08 7.46 2.63
N SER A 178 2.49 8.66 2.20
CA SER A 178 3.88 9.12 2.30
C SER A 178 4.21 9.59 3.72
N GLU A 179 3.36 10.45 4.29
CA GLU A 179 3.56 11.07 5.61
C GLU A 179 3.57 10.06 6.77
N LYS A 180 2.75 9.01 6.68
CA LYS A 180 2.67 7.93 7.67
C LYS A 180 3.74 6.85 7.47
N GLY A 181 4.63 7.03 6.48
CA GLY A 181 5.77 6.16 6.25
C GLY A 181 5.39 4.79 5.67
N CYS A 182 4.29 4.68 4.92
CA CYS A 182 3.89 3.40 4.34
C CYS A 182 4.95 2.85 3.37
N TYR A 183 5.71 3.74 2.71
CA TYR A 183 6.85 3.39 1.87
C TYR A 183 8.01 2.73 2.61
N ALA A 184 8.11 2.86 3.95
CA ALA A 184 9.13 2.18 4.74
C ALA A 184 9.00 0.65 4.62
N CYS A 185 7.76 0.15 4.47
CA CYS A 185 7.47 -1.28 4.39
C CYS A 185 6.95 -1.70 3.01
N HIS A 186 6.07 -0.91 2.40
CA HIS A 186 5.37 -1.25 1.17
C HIS A 186 6.03 -0.61 -0.05
N LYS A 187 6.01 -1.34 -1.16
CA LYS A 187 6.49 -0.89 -2.46
C LYS A 187 5.35 -0.53 -3.40
N ILE A 188 5.49 0.58 -4.11
CA ILE A 188 4.62 0.99 -5.22
C ILE A 188 5.51 1.50 -6.35
N SER A 189 5.35 0.92 -7.54
CA SER A 189 6.05 1.32 -8.76
C SER A 189 7.57 1.39 -8.60
N GLY A 190 8.14 0.38 -7.92
CA GLY A 190 9.58 0.28 -7.66
C GLY A 190 10.08 1.09 -6.45
N LEU A 191 9.28 2.01 -5.89
CA LEU A 191 9.66 2.84 -4.75
C LEU A 191 9.13 2.25 -3.44
N GLY A 192 9.99 2.08 -2.45
CA GLY A 192 9.64 1.64 -1.10
C GLY A 192 10.31 0.34 -0.65
N GLY A 193 10.03 -0.06 0.59
CA GLY A 193 10.62 -1.21 1.26
C GLY A 193 10.10 -2.56 0.77
N THR A 194 10.66 -3.64 1.32
CA THR A 194 10.31 -5.04 0.98
C THR A 194 9.80 -5.84 2.18
N LEU A 195 9.61 -5.19 3.33
CA LEU A 195 9.08 -5.81 4.54
C LEU A 195 7.58 -6.17 4.39
N GLY A 196 6.83 -5.30 3.73
CA GLY A 196 5.43 -5.51 3.38
C GLY A 196 5.27 -5.97 1.92
N PRO A 197 4.10 -6.50 1.55
CA PRO A 197 3.79 -6.82 0.17
C PRO A 197 3.78 -5.57 -0.72
N ALA A 198 4.15 -5.73 -1.99
CA ALA A 198 3.95 -4.71 -3.01
C ALA A 198 2.45 -4.43 -3.21
N LEU A 199 2.11 -3.16 -3.42
CA LEU A 199 0.72 -2.69 -3.48
C LEU A 199 0.24 -2.31 -4.88
N ASP A 200 1.09 -2.41 -5.90
CA ASP A 200 0.81 -2.01 -7.29
C ASP A 200 -0.52 -2.50 -7.86
N ALA A 201 -0.98 -3.68 -7.41
CA ALA A 201 -2.18 -4.34 -7.87
C ALA A 201 -3.14 -4.73 -6.74
N VAL A 202 -3.07 -4.07 -5.58
CA VAL A 202 -3.93 -4.42 -4.43
C VAL A 202 -5.41 -4.18 -4.74
N GLY A 203 -5.75 -3.16 -5.55
CA GLY A 203 -7.11 -2.81 -5.93
C GLY A 203 -7.81 -3.80 -6.87
N ILE A 204 -7.11 -4.83 -7.38
CA ILE A 204 -7.68 -5.93 -8.18
C ILE A 204 -7.57 -7.30 -7.49
N LYS A 205 -7.20 -7.32 -6.21
CA LYS A 205 -7.27 -8.56 -5.44
C LYS A 205 -8.72 -8.93 -5.20
N LYS A 206 -8.98 -10.23 -5.19
CA LYS A 206 -10.30 -10.83 -4.92
C LYS A 206 -10.46 -11.06 -3.42
N LYS A 207 -11.70 -11.27 -2.95
CA LYS A 207 -11.98 -11.54 -1.51
C LYS A 207 -11.19 -12.74 -0.98
N ALA A 208 -10.99 -13.77 -1.80
CA ALA A 208 -10.20 -14.94 -1.43
C ALA A 208 -8.74 -14.64 -1.04
N ALA A 209 -8.21 -13.46 -1.38
CA ALA A 209 -6.86 -13.06 -0.99
C ALA A 209 -6.77 -12.44 0.42
N PHE A 210 -7.89 -12.27 1.12
CA PHE A 210 -7.97 -11.57 2.41
C PHE A 210 -8.70 -12.40 3.48
N PRO A 211 -8.20 -12.43 4.72
CA PRO A 211 -8.91 -13.06 5.83
C PRO A 211 -10.03 -12.14 6.34
N PHE A 212 -11.26 -12.65 6.42
CA PHE A 212 -12.43 -11.89 6.89
C PHE A 212 -12.90 -12.29 8.30
N ALA A 213 -12.22 -13.22 8.96
CA ALA A 213 -12.70 -13.83 10.21
C ALA A 213 -12.90 -12.83 11.37
N PHE A 214 -12.16 -11.72 11.37
CA PHE A 214 -12.17 -10.71 12.45
C PHE A 214 -12.60 -9.32 11.96
N ILE A 215 -13.38 -9.27 10.87
CA ILE A 215 -13.92 -8.03 10.32
C ILE A 215 -15.25 -7.70 10.98
N ASP A 216 -15.37 -6.50 11.52
CA ASP A 216 -16.64 -5.96 11.99
C ASP A 216 -17.42 -5.35 10.82
N GLY A 217 -18.73 -5.60 10.75
CA GLY A 217 -19.60 -5.08 9.70
C GLY A 217 -19.52 -5.84 8.37
N GLU A 218 -19.59 -5.14 7.24
CA GLU A 218 -19.64 -5.80 5.93
C GLU A 218 -18.29 -6.42 5.53
N HIS A 219 -18.32 -7.67 5.05
CA HIS A 219 -17.15 -8.36 4.48
C HIS A 219 -16.85 -7.89 3.05
N THR A 220 -16.40 -6.64 2.93
CA THR A 220 -15.94 -6.03 1.67
C THR A 220 -14.44 -5.79 1.71
N ILE A 221 -13.79 -5.77 0.55
CA ILE A 221 -12.35 -5.50 0.44
C ILE A 221 -12.02 -4.11 0.98
N ALA A 222 -12.89 -3.12 0.74
CA ALA A 222 -12.72 -1.78 1.29
C ALA A 222 -12.72 -1.78 2.82
N ASN A 223 -13.72 -2.41 3.44
CA ASN A 223 -13.82 -2.48 4.91
C ASN A 223 -12.65 -3.28 5.51
N TRP A 224 -12.20 -4.34 4.83
CA TRP A 224 -11.01 -5.08 5.22
C TRP A 224 -9.77 -4.20 5.31
N HIS A 225 -9.53 -3.33 4.32
CA HIS A 225 -8.38 -2.43 4.35
C HIS A 225 -8.50 -1.39 5.45
N ILE A 226 -9.69 -0.83 5.68
CA ILE A 226 -9.92 0.13 6.77
C ILE A 226 -9.63 -0.52 8.12
N GLU A 227 -10.23 -1.67 8.41
CA GLU A 227 -10.03 -2.39 9.67
C GLU A 227 -8.57 -2.87 9.84
N HIS A 228 -7.94 -3.37 8.78
CA HIS A 228 -6.53 -3.80 8.83
C HIS A 228 -5.58 -2.62 9.04
N LEU A 229 -5.90 -1.42 8.54
CA LEU A 229 -5.12 -0.21 8.80
C LEU A 229 -5.27 0.28 10.25
N LEU A 230 -6.43 0.06 10.86
CA LEU A 230 -6.70 0.44 12.25
C LEU A 230 -6.10 -0.55 13.24
N ASP A 231 -6.17 -1.85 12.95
CA ASP A 231 -5.59 -2.91 13.78
C ASP A 231 -5.08 -4.09 12.91
N PRO A 232 -3.82 -4.02 12.44
CA PRO A 232 -3.27 -5.03 11.55
C PRO A 232 -3.22 -6.43 12.17
N GLN A 233 -2.90 -6.52 13.47
CA GLN A 233 -2.72 -7.79 14.17
C GLN A 233 -4.06 -8.47 14.49
N LYS A 234 -5.13 -7.70 14.75
CA LYS A 234 -6.49 -8.23 14.89
C LYS A 234 -6.96 -8.87 13.58
N ILE A 235 -6.76 -8.17 12.46
CA ILE A 235 -7.30 -8.64 11.16
C ILE A 235 -6.43 -9.74 10.55
N VAL A 236 -5.11 -9.63 10.66
CA VAL A 236 -4.16 -10.61 10.13
C VAL A 236 -3.29 -11.13 11.27
N ALA A 237 -3.59 -12.34 11.73
CA ALA A 237 -2.81 -13.01 12.77
C ALA A 237 -1.33 -13.10 12.38
N GLY A 238 -0.43 -12.64 13.26
CA GLY A 238 1.01 -12.62 13.01
C GLY A 238 1.48 -11.51 12.05
N SER A 239 0.63 -10.53 11.73
CA SER A 239 1.01 -9.40 10.87
C SER A 239 2.22 -8.64 11.43
N ARG A 240 3.20 -8.38 10.56
CA ARG A 240 4.35 -7.52 10.84
C ARG A 240 4.07 -6.04 10.55
N MET A 241 2.89 -5.71 10.01
CA MET A 241 2.49 -4.33 9.77
C MET A 241 2.20 -3.67 11.11
N LYS A 242 2.91 -2.59 11.45
CA LYS A 242 2.76 -1.92 12.74
C LYS A 242 1.43 -1.18 12.80
N ASN A 243 0.83 -1.14 13.99
CA ASN A 243 -0.22 -0.18 14.27
C ASN A 243 0.40 1.22 14.37
N ILE A 244 0.07 2.08 13.41
CA ILE A 244 0.55 3.46 13.31
C ILE A 244 -0.48 4.48 13.81
N ASN A 245 -1.48 4.01 14.59
CA ASN A 245 -2.51 4.81 15.25
C ASN A 245 -3.26 5.75 14.29
N LEU A 246 -3.71 5.20 13.15
CA LEU A 246 -4.52 5.96 12.19
C LEU A 246 -5.91 6.23 12.77
N THR A 247 -6.47 7.39 12.44
CA THR A 247 -7.90 7.61 12.64
C THR A 247 -8.69 6.87 11.57
N LYS A 248 -10.00 6.65 11.80
CA LYS A 248 -10.88 6.04 10.79
C LYS A 248 -10.91 6.84 9.49
N ASP A 249 -10.87 8.17 9.56
CA ASP A 249 -10.85 9.03 8.38
C ASP A 249 -9.52 8.90 7.61
N GLU A 250 -8.39 8.84 8.32
CA GLU A 250 -7.09 8.59 7.70
C GLU A 250 -7.03 7.20 7.04
N ALA A 251 -7.53 6.16 7.72
CA ALA A 251 -7.60 4.81 7.19
C ALA A 251 -8.51 4.73 5.95
N THR A 252 -9.63 5.47 5.95
CA THR A 252 -10.54 5.56 4.81
C THR A 252 -9.90 6.29 3.63
N ALA A 253 -9.17 7.38 3.88
CA ALA A 253 -8.43 8.12 2.85
C ALA A 253 -7.34 7.23 2.21
N ILE A 254 -6.50 6.59 3.04
CA ILE A 254 -5.47 5.66 2.56
C ILE A 254 -6.12 4.50 1.78
N THR A 255 -7.21 3.94 2.28
CA THR A 255 -7.99 2.90 1.57
C THR A 255 -8.46 3.38 0.19
N THR A 256 -8.95 4.61 0.10
CA THR A 256 -9.37 5.23 -1.17
C THR A 256 -8.21 5.29 -2.17
N TYR A 257 -7.01 5.66 -1.71
CA TYR A 257 -5.83 5.68 -2.56
C TYR A 257 -5.38 4.27 -2.97
N ILE A 258 -5.22 3.32 -2.04
CA ILE A 258 -4.70 1.99 -2.38
C ILE A 258 -5.66 1.19 -3.28
N LEU A 259 -6.98 1.41 -3.18
CA LEU A 259 -7.95 0.80 -4.08
C LEU A 259 -7.83 1.29 -5.54
N SER A 260 -7.16 2.43 -5.76
CA SER A 260 -6.84 2.91 -7.11
C SER A 260 -5.68 2.14 -7.76
N LEU A 261 -4.85 1.46 -6.95
CA LEU A 261 -3.67 0.72 -7.40
C LEU A 261 -4.06 -0.64 -8.00
N LYS A 262 -4.43 -0.61 -9.29
CA LYS A 262 -4.95 -1.76 -10.03
C LYS A 262 -3.95 -2.44 -10.96
N GLY A 263 -2.74 -1.92 -11.09
CA GLY A 263 -1.71 -2.44 -12.01
C GLY A 263 -2.16 -2.47 -13.48
N LEU A 264 -3.12 -1.62 -13.86
CA LEU A 264 -3.63 -1.57 -15.23
C LEU A 264 -2.71 -0.71 -16.10
N ASN A 265 -2.34 -1.23 -17.26
CA ASN A 265 -1.74 -0.44 -18.32
C ASN A 265 -2.83 0.33 -19.05
N ILE A 266 -3.14 1.53 -18.56
CA ILE A 266 -4.17 2.39 -19.14
C ILE A 266 -3.62 3.05 -20.41
N PRO A 267 -4.28 2.90 -21.58
CA PRO A 267 -3.80 3.51 -22.81
C PRO A 267 -3.78 5.04 -22.75
N ILE A 268 -2.89 5.66 -23.54
CA ILE A 268 -2.66 7.11 -23.49
C ILE A 268 -3.90 7.96 -23.79
N ASN A 269 -4.85 7.45 -24.59
CA ASN A 269 -6.10 8.12 -24.93
C ASN A 269 -7.18 8.06 -23.82
N TYR A 270 -6.91 7.34 -22.72
CA TYR A 270 -7.77 7.26 -21.52
C TYR A 270 -7.19 8.01 -20.33
N ILE A 271 -5.90 8.38 -20.36
CA ILE A 271 -5.27 9.15 -19.29
C ILE A 271 -5.24 10.64 -19.63
N PRO A 272 -5.41 11.53 -18.64
CA PRO A 272 -5.35 12.96 -18.84
C PRO A 272 -3.91 13.50 -18.80
N LYS A 273 -3.73 14.76 -19.20
CA LYS A 273 -2.41 15.41 -19.29
C LYS A 273 -1.68 15.48 -17.94
N ASP A 274 -2.42 15.61 -16.84
CA ASP A 274 -1.86 15.60 -15.49
C ASP A 274 -1.15 14.28 -15.18
N ARG A 275 -1.74 13.13 -15.54
CA ARG A 275 -1.13 11.83 -15.35
C ARG A 275 0.09 11.63 -16.24
N ILE A 276 0.02 12.07 -17.50
CA ILE A 276 1.17 12.03 -18.42
C ILE A 276 2.32 12.86 -17.84
N ALA A 277 2.05 14.08 -17.38
CA ALA A 277 3.04 14.94 -16.75
C ALA A 277 3.59 14.33 -15.46
N TRP A 278 2.76 13.64 -14.68
CA TRP A 278 3.17 12.97 -13.46
C TRP A 278 4.06 11.75 -13.70
N GLU A 279 3.74 10.89 -14.68
CA GLU A 279 4.63 9.78 -15.04
C GLU A 279 5.95 10.31 -15.65
N TYR A 280 5.88 11.38 -16.45
CA TYR A 280 7.09 12.04 -16.95
C TYR A 280 7.92 12.63 -15.80
N SER A 281 7.30 13.29 -14.82
CA SER A 281 8.03 13.86 -13.68
C SER A 281 8.67 12.79 -12.80
N LYS A 282 8.11 11.58 -12.72
CA LYS A 282 8.79 10.44 -12.08
C LYS A 282 10.07 10.03 -12.79
N SER A 283 10.10 10.10 -14.12
CA SER A 283 11.34 9.81 -14.87
C SER A 283 12.43 10.84 -14.59
N VAL A 284 12.05 12.12 -14.45
CA VAL A 284 12.94 13.25 -14.13
C VAL A 284 12.91 13.60 -12.63
N ARG A 285 12.53 12.63 -11.79
CA ARG A 285 12.24 12.86 -10.36
C ARG A 285 13.38 13.61 -9.67
N GLN A 286 13.08 14.83 -9.25
CA GLN A 286 14.00 15.69 -8.51
C GLN A 286 14.20 15.11 -7.11
N ALA A 287 15.44 15.20 -6.61
CA ALA A 287 15.76 14.70 -5.28
C ALA A 287 15.06 15.57 -4.22
N LEU A 288 14.24 14.94 -3.38
CA LEU A 288 13.59 15.62 -2.27
C LEU A 288 14.60 15.95 -1.15
N PRO A 289 14.31 16.93 -0.29
CA PRO A 289 15.08 17.18 0.93
C PRO A 289 15.21 15.91 1.80
N GLY A 290 16.37 15.75 2.43
CA GLY A 290 16.70 14.57 3.22
C GLY A 290 15.74 14.27 4.37
N GLU A 291 15.21 15.32 5.01
CA GLU A 291 14.23 15.19 6.09
C GLU A 291 12.91 14.56 5.59
N ILE A 292 12.42 15.01 4.43
CA ILE A 292 11.20 14.48 3.83
C ILE A 292 11.40 13.00 3.47
N LEU A 293 12.52 12.66 2.84
CA LEU A 293 12.87 11.28 2.51
C LEU A 293 12.99 10.43 3.79
N TYR A 294 13.66 10.92 4.82
CA TYR A 294 13.78 10.22 6.09
C TYR A 294 12.41 9.93 6.72
N ASN A 295 11.49 10.89 6.68
CA ASN A 295 10.13 10.72 7.18
C ASN A 295 9.34 9.65 6.39
N HIS A 296 9.51 9.60 5.07
CA HIS A 296 8.82 8.63 4.21
C HIS A 296 9.35 7.20 4.36
N PHE A 297 10.67 7.02 4.49
CA PHE A 297 11.31 5.69 4.34
C PHE A 297 11.92 5.14 5.64
N CYS A 298 12.37 6.01 6.55
CA CYS A 298 13.23 5.60 7.68
C CYS A 298 12.51 5.72 9.03
N ARG A 299 11.71 6.78 9.23
CA ARG A 299 11.12 7.16 10.51
C ARG A 299 10.23 6.08 11.13
N ALA A 300 9.53 5.29 10.31
CA ALA A 300 8.65 4.20 10.79
C ALA A 300 9.39 3.12 11.60
N CYS A 301 10.70 2.95 11.36
CA CYS A 301 11.55 2.09 12.18
C CYS A 301 12.43 2.91 13.11
N HIS A 302 13.10 3.96 12.63
CA HIS A 302 14.15 4.63 13.38
C HIS A 302 13.65 5.78 14.28
N GLY A 303 12.37 6.13 14.25
CA GLY A 303 11.83 7.27 14.97
C GLY A 303 12.52 8.58 14.55
N ASP A 304 12.87 9.42 15.49
CA ASP A 304 13.67 10.64 15.25
C ASP A 304 15.16 10.34 14.94
N GLY A 305 15.58 9.09 15.15
CA GLY A 305 16.93 8.59 14.95
C GLY A 305 17.84 8.74 16.16
N ASN A 306 17.45 9.43 17.23
CA ASN A 306 18.35 9.81 18.34
C ASN A 306 18.49 8.74 19.43
N LEU A 307 17.44 7.93 19.61
CA LEU A 307 17.38 6.90 20.64
C LEU A 307 17.13 5.54 20.01
N SER A 308 17.75 4.52 20.61
CA SER A 308 17.39 3.14 20.28
C SER A 308 16.12 2.77 21.04
N HIS A 309 15.28 1.93 20.45
CA HIS A 309 14.08 1.43 21.11
C HIS A 309 13.84 -0.03 20.74
N TYR A 310 13.12 -0.74 21.59
CA TYR A 310 12.69 -2.10 21.31
C TYR A 310 11.42 -2.09 20.47
N ASP A 311 11.43 -2.83 19.36
CA ASP A 311 10.25 -3.05 18.54
C ASP A 311 9.64 -4.41 18.88
N PRO A 312 8.42 -4.45 19.46
CA PRO A 312 7.79 -5.69 19.87
C PRO A 312 7.28 -6.53 18.68
N VAL A 313 6.97 -5.90 17.55
CA VAL A 313 6.47 -6.60 16.35
C VAL A 313 7.61 -7.29 15.62
N LEU A 314 8.78 -6.66 15.55
CA LEU A 314 10.00 -7.21 14.95
C LEU A 314 10.87 -8.00 15.94
N ASN A 315 10.49 -7.98 17.22
CA ASN A 315 11.16 -8.64 18.35
C ASN A 315 12.66 -8.32 18.42
N ARG A 316 13.03 -7.04 18.33
CA ARG A 316 14.43 -6.58 18.29
C ARG A 316 14.58 -5.11 18.63
N TYR A 317 15.79 -4.70 18.98
CA TYR A 317 16.13 -3.28 19.10
C TYR A 317 16.38 -2.65 17.73
N ILE A 318 15.76 -1.51 17.49
CA ILE A 318 16.08 -0.63 16.37
C ILE A 318 17.17 0.34 16.82
N PRO A 319 18.33 0.38 16.14
CA PRO A 319 19.43 1.22 16.57
C PRO A 319 19.16 2.70 16.31
N THR A 320 19.72 3.54 17.18
CA THR A 320 19.92 4.96 16.88
C THR A 320 20.85 5.13 15.67
N ILE A 321 20.48 6.07 14.81
CA ILE A 321 21.20 6.41 13.58
C ILE A 321 21.49 7.92 13.43
N ARG A 322 21.08 8.76 14.39
CA ARG A 322 21.34 10.21 14.45
C ARG A 322 21.92 10.68 15.78
N ASN A 323 22.15 9.76 16.73
CA ASN A 323 22.80 10.11 18.00
C ASN A 323 24.20 10.70 17.77
N SER A 324 24.53 11.76 18.51
CA SER A 324 25.78 12.51 18.34
C SER A 324 27.05 11.67 18.56
N ALA A 325 27.03 10.70 19.49
CA ALA A 325 28.17 9.81 19.72
C ALA A 325 28.42 8.87 18.53
N PHE A 326 27.37 8.55 17.76
CA PHE A 326 27.48 7.78 16.52
C PHE A 326 27.87 8.67 15.33
N ILE A 327 27.16 9.79 15.14
CA ILE A 327 27.37 10.68 13.99
C ILE A 327 28.77 11.33 14.02
N SER A 328 29.33 11.60 15.20
CA SER A 328 30.68 12.18 15.31
C SER A 328 31.82 11.23 14.91
N VAL A 329 31.57 9.94 14.69
CA VAL A 329 32.64 8.96 14.39
C VAL A 329 32.37 8.10 13.16
N VAL A 330 31.20 8.24 12.53
CA VAL A 330 30.82 7.49 11.34
C VAL A 330 31.13 8.27 10.07
N THR A 331 31.62 7.63 9.01
CA THR A 331 31.88 8.28 7.71
C THR A 331 30.60 8.39 6.88
N ASP A 332 30.55 9.35 5.95
CA ASP A 332 29.42 9.49 5.01
C ASP A 332 29.30 8.24 4.13
N GLU A 333 30.43 7.65 3.74
CA GLU A 333 30.46 6.41 2.95
C GLU A 333 29.83 5.24 3.71
N PHE A 334 30.09 5.10 5.01
CA PHE A 334 29.43 4.08 5.84
C PHE A 334 27.91 4.28 5.84
N LEU A 335 27.42 5.50 6.06
CA LEU A 335 25.99 5.81 6.05
C LEU A 335 25.38 5.53 4.68
N LYS A 336 26.00 6.04 3.61
CA LYS A 336 25.56 5.86 2.22
C LYS A 336 25.45 4.38 1.87
N LYS A 337 26.49 3.58 2.12
CA LYS A 337 26.48 2.15 1.77
C LYS A 337 25.49 1.33 2.57
N ASN A 338 25.30 1.62 3.85
CA ASN A 338 24.28 0.95 4.66
C ASN A 338 22.86 1.30 4.20
N ILE A 339 22.62 2.48 3.63
CA ILE A 339 21.33 2.84 3.03
C ILE A 339 21.19 2.16 1.66
N GLU A 340 22.19 2.29 0.78
CA GLU A 340 22.17 1.71 -0.57
C GLU A 340 21.95 0.21 -0.54
N LYS A 341 22.75 -0.53 0.24
CA LYS A 341 22.76 -1.99 0.28
C LYS A 341 21.89 -2.57 1.38
N GLY A 342 21.37 -1.73 2.27
CA GLY A 342 20.68 -2.19 3.45
C GLY A 342 21.60 -3.00 4.35
N ARG A 343 21.02 -3.92 5.12
CA ARG A 343 21.76 -4.89 5.91
C ARG A 343 21.29 -6.30 5.53
N PRO A 344 21.97 -6.99 4.59
CA PRO A 344 21.59 -8.33 4.14
C PRO A 344 21.38 -9.30 5.31
N GLY A 345 20.30 -10.09 5.25
CA GLY A 345 19.87 -10.98 6.34
C GLY A 345 19.17 -10.28 7.52
N ARG A 346 18.94 -8.97 7.45
CA ARG A 346 18.20 -8.18 8.46
C ARG A 346 17.01 -7.46 7.81
N ASP A 347 16.20 -6.81 8.65
CA ASP A 347 14.96 -6.14 8.23
C ASP A 347 15.20 -4.80 7.52
N MET A 348 16.41 -4.23 7.56
CA MET A 348 16.72 -2.98 6.86
C MET A 348 17.02 -3.31 5.40
N PRO A 349 16.11 -3.04 4.45
CA PRO A 349 16.29 -3.43 3.06
C PRO A 349 17.29 -2.52 2.36
N SER A 350 17.66 -2.91 1.15
CA SER A 350 18.43 -2.08 0.24
C SER A 350 17.53 -0.98 -0.35
N TRP A 351 18.01 0.27 -0.31
CA TRP A 351 17.26 1.44 -0.81
C TRP A 351 17.75 1.96 -2.16
N GLU A 352 18.81 1.40 -2.74
CA GLU A 352 19.30 1.80 -4.06
C GLU A 352 18.21 1.71 -5.15
N GLU A 353 18.38 2.45 -6.24
CA GLU A 353 17.34 2.65 -7.27
C GLU A 353 16.75 1.34 -7.81
N LYS A 354 17.61 0.35 -8.06
CA LYS A 354 17.20 -0.98 -8.55
C LYS A 354 16.51 -1.87 -7.51
N ALA A 355 16.58 -1.52 -6.23
CA ALA A 355 15.97 -2.25 -5.13
C ALA A 355 14.81 -1.47 -4.49
N GLY A 356 15.11 -0.38 -3.78
CA GLY A 356 14.12 0.44 -3.06
C GLY A 356 13.67 1.70 -3.80
N GLY A 357 14.26 1.99 -4.96
CA GLY A 357 13.82 3.08 -5.83
C GLY A 357 14.39 4.47 -5.52
N LEU A 358 15.27 4.61 -4.51
CA LEU A 358 15.92 5.89 -4.23
C LEU A 358 17.07 6.15 -5.20
N LYS A 359 17.12 7.36 -5.74
CA LYS A 359 18.24 7.83 -6.57
C LYS A 359 19.46 8.09 -5.69
N GLU A 360 20.64 8.04 -6.27
CA GLU A 360 21.88 8.31 -5.55
C GLU A 360 21.85 9.68 -4.83
N GLU A 361 21.33 10.71 -5.50
CA GLU A 361 21.22 12.06 -4.93
C GLU A 361 20.28 12.13 -3.71
N GLU A 362 19.24 11.31 -3.69
CA GLU A 362 18.33 11.24 -2.56
C GLU A 362 18.95 10.52 -1.36
N ILE A 363 19.75 9.49 -1.63
CA ILE A 363 20.53 8.84 -0.60
C ILE A 363 21.53 9.83 -0.01
N LYS A 364 22.19 10.66 -0.84
CA LYS A 364 23.06 11.74 -0.35
C LYS A 364 22.28 12.76 0.49
N ASN A 365 21.07 13.15 0.08
CA ASN A 365 20.23 14.04 0.86
C ASN A 365 19.86 13.43 2.23
N ILE A 366 19.52 12.14 2.28
CA ILE A 366 19.28 11.43 3.54
C ILE A 366 20.55 11.44 4.40
N VAL A 367 21.71 11.12 3.84
CA VAL A 367 23.00 11.14 4.56
C VAL A 367 23.27 12.53 5.14
N ALA A 368 23.07 13.60 4.37
CA ALA A 368 23.21 14.98 4.85
C ALA A 368 22.25 15.28 6.02
N PHE A 369 21.01 14.82 5.95
CA PHE A 369 20.05 14.98 7.05
C PHE A 369 20.42 14.16 8.31
N LEU A 370 20.96 12.95 8.13
CA LEU A 370 21.46 12.12 9.24
C LEU A 370 22.66 12.79 9.92
N ARG A 371 23.57 13.38 9.14
CA ARG A 371 24.75 14.11 9.60
C ARG A 371 24.37 15.38 10.37
N GLY A 372 23.41 16.14 9.85
CA GLY A 372 23.07 17.47 10.38
C GLY A 372 24.31 18.35 10.47
N ASP A 373 24.42 19.14 11.54
CA ASP A 373 25.55 20.05 11.77
C ASP A 373 26.72 19.41 12.54
N ILE A 374 26.65 18.11 12.82
CA ILE A 374 27.65 17.41 13.64
C ILE A 374 28.88 17.08 12.78
N LYS A 375 30.02 17.68 13.14
CA LYS A 375 31.31 17.37 12.54
C LYS A 375 31.88 16.06 13.08
N ILE A 376 32.65 15.37 12.24
CA ILE A 376 33.46 14.24 12.67
C ILE A 376 34.44 14.72 13.76
N SER A 377 34.60 13.91 14.80
CA SER A 377 35.47 14.14 15.94
C SER A 377 36.90 14.41 15.45
N SER A 378 37.57 15.42 16.01
CA SER A 378 38.99 15.71 15.72
C SER A 378 39.90 14.50 15.95
N ASP A 379 39.53 13.67 16.93
CA ASP A 379 40.31 12.49 17.33
C ASP A 379 40.06 11.27 16.44
N TYR A 380 39.21 11.39 15.41
CA TYR A 380 38.96 10.32 14.46
C TYR A 380 40.04 10.31 13.37
N ASP A 381 40.91 9.31 13.41
CA ASP A 381 41.94 9.07 12.40
C ASP A 381 41.53 7.90 11.50
N GLU A 382 41.09 8.18 10.28
CA GLU A 382 40.66 7.15 9.32
C GLU A 382 41.80 6.22 8.86
N SER A 383 43.06 6.65 9.02
CA SER A 383 44.24 5.85 8.66
C SER A 383 44.55 4.74 9.66
N PHE A 384 44.02 4.84 10.89
CA PHE A 384 44.18 3.83 11.92
C PHE A 384 43.76 2.44 11.43
N LYS A 385 44.65 1.46 11.64
CA LYS A 385 44.42 0.03 11.39
C LYS A 385 44.79 -0.74 12.65
N ALA A 386 43.86 -1.55 13.13
CA ALA A 386 44.09 -2.36 14.32
C ALA A 386 45.10 -3.47 14.02
N GLN A 387 46.12 -3.62 14.86
CA GLN A 387 47.15 -4.65 14.75
C GLN A 387 47.23 -5.45 16.05
N GLY A 388 46.17 -6.17 16.39
CA GLY A 388 46.10 -7.03 17.57
C GLY A 388 46.19 -8.53 17.27
N ASP A 389 46.18 -9.34 18.33
CA ASP A 389 46.08 -10.80 18.29
C ASP A 389 44.61 -11.23 18.14
N PRO A 390 44.21 -11.84 17.02
CA PRO A 390 42.83 -12.27 16.78
C PRO A 390 42.35 -13.40 17.71
N GLU A 391 43.23 -14.24 18.26
CA GLU A 391 42.84 -15.31 19.19
C GLU A 391 42.53 -14.73 20.57
N ARG A 392 43.37 -13.80 21.05
CA ARG A 392 43.09 -13.02 22.26
C ARG A 392 41.82 -12.17 22.07
N GLY A 393 41.68 -11.56 20.89
CA GLY A 393 40.50 -10.77 20.50
C GLY A 393 39.21 -11.57 20.50
N LYS A 394 39.25 -12.82 20.02
CA LYS A 394 38.11 -13.74 20.07
C LYS A 394 37.67 -14.02 21.50
N TYR A 395 38.61 -14.35 22.39
CA TYR A 395 38.30 -14.58 23.80
C TYR A 395 37.67 -13.35 24.47
N LEU A 396 38.24 -12.17 24.22
CA LEU A 396 37.72 -10.90 24.74
C LEU A 396 36.32 -10.59 24.17
N PHE A 397 36.10 -10.85 22.88
CA PHE A 397 34.80 -10.67 22.24
C PHE A 397 33.73 -11.60 22.81
N GLU A 398 34.06 -12.88 22.97
CA GLU A 398 33.15 -13.87 23.56
C GLU A 398 32.72 -13.44 24.97
N ARG A 399 33.65 -12.91 25.77
CA ARG A 399 33.39 -12.46 27.14
C ARG A 399 32.60 -11.16 27.23
N ASN A 400 32.90 -10.17 26.37
CA ASN A 400 32.40 -8.80 26.54
C ASN A 400 31.32 -8.38 25.53
N CYS A 401 31.27 -9.00 24.35
CA CYS A 401 30.49 -8.51 23.22
C CYS A 401 29.40 -9.51 22.77
N SER A 402 29.69 -10.80 22.86
CA SER A 402 28.85 -11.86 22.27
C SER A 402 27.44 -11.96 22.85
N GLY A 403 27.23 -11.52 24.11
CA GLY A 403 25.92 -11.49 24.75
C GLY A 403 24.90 -10.66 23.96
N CYS A 404 25.36 -9.57 23.34
CA CYS A 404 24.52 -8.68 22.54
C CYS A 404 24.69 -8.91 21.03
N HIS A 405 25.93 -9.07 20.58
CA HIS A 405 26.26 -9.17 19.16
C HIS A 405 26.21 -10.60 18.60
N GLY A 406 26.01 -11.62 19.44
CA GLY A 406 26.07 -13.03 19.04
C GLY A 406 27.49 -13.58 19.07
N LEU A 407 27.64 -14.91 19.18
CA LEU A 407 28.96 -15.56 19.29
C LEU A 407 29.78 -15.41 18.02
N LYS A 408 29.12 -15.36 16.86
CA LYS A 408 29.72 -15.18 15.53
C LYS A 408 29.48 -13.76 15.00
N GLY A 409 29.12 -12.81 15.86
CA GLY A 409 28.76 -11.46 15.44
C GLY A 409 27.52 -11.38 14.54
N GLU A 410 26.66 -12.40 14.53
CA GLU A 410 25.46 -12.50 13.69
C GLU A 410 24.38 -11.46 14.04
N GLY A 411 24.53 -10.78 15.18
CA GLY A 411 23.63 -9.77 15.72
C GLY A 411 22.39 -10.40 16.33
N LYS A 412 22.22 -10.25 17.64
CA LYS A 412 20.99 -10.63 18.35
C LYS A 412 20.21 -9.38 18.72
N GLN A 413 20.44 -8.88 19.94
CA GLN A 413 19.87 -7.63 20.44
C GLN A 413 20.65 -6.40 19.96
N ALA A 414 21.89 -6.58 19.49
CA ALA A 414 22.72 -5.53 18.91
C ALA A 414 22.99 -5.76 17.40
N PRO A 415 23.49 -4.73 16.67
CA PRO A 415 23.76 -4.85 15.24
C PRO A 415 24.69 -6.02 14.89
N ALA A 416 24.43 -6.66 13.76
CA ALA A 416 25.26 -7.74 13.23
C ALA A 416 26.61 -7.20 12.75
N LEU A 417 27.68 -7.61 13.43
CA LEU A 417 29.07 -7.23 13.13
C LEU A 417 29.61 -8.08 11.97
N ALA A 418 29.21 -9.33 11.84
CA ALA A 418 29.54 -10.18 10.69
C ALA A 418 28.77 -9.81 9.40
N ASN A 419 27.95 -8.74 9.43
CA ASN A 419 27.22 -8.32 8.24
C ASN A 419 28.18 -7.80 7.17
N ILE A 420 28.03 -8.29 5.94
CA ILE A 420 28.95 -7.99 4.84
C ILE A 420 29.11 -6.48 4.56
N VAL A 421 28.02 -5.70 4.64
CA VAL A 421 28.07 -4.25 4.41
C VAL A 421 28.83 -3.57 5.55
N PHE A 422 28.64 -4.02 6.79
CA PHE A 422 29.42 -3.54 7.93
C PHE A 422 30.91 -3.85 7.76
N GLN A 423 31.26 -5.10 7.45
CA GLN A 423 32.65 -5.53 7.28
C GLN A 423 33.38 -4.76 6.18
N GLN A 424 32.67 -4.42 5.09
CA GLN A 424 33.25 -3.68 3.97
C GLN A 424 33.41 -2.17 4.23
N THR A 425 32.61 -1.58 5.12
CA THR A 425 32.49 -0.11 5.20
C THR A 425 32.85 0.47 6.56
N ALA A 426 32.73 -0.31 7.64
CA ALA A 426 33.19 0.12 8.96
C ALA A 426 34.71 0.25 8.91
N THR A 427 35.26 1.37 9.38
CA THR A 427 36.70 1.56 9.55
C THR A 427 37.13 1.02 10.93
N ASP A 428 38.43 0.73 11.09
CA ASP A 428 38.94 0.30 12.40
C ASP A 428 38.82 1.43 13.42
N SER A 429 39.02 2.67 12.97
CA SER A 429 38.86 3.89 13.77
C SER A 429 37.44 4.07 14.27
N TYR A 430 36.44 3.77 13.43
CA TYR A 430 35.04 3.76 13.82
C TYR A 430 34.78 2.70 14.89
N MET A 431 35.26 1.47 14.69
CA MET A 431 35.09 0.40 15.67
C MET A 431 35.76 0.73 16.99
N ARG A 432 37.01 1.23 16.96
CA ARG A 432 37.74 1.69 18.14
C ARG A 432 36.97 2.79 18.86
N ALA A 433 36.53 3.82 18.15
CA ALA A 433 35.79 4.92 18.75
C ALA A 433 34.48 4.47 19.40
N ILE A 434 33.73 3.54 18.79
CA ILE A 434 32.50 3.01 19.37
C ILE A 434 32.76 2.12 20.59
N ILE A 435 33.82 1.31 20.59
CA ILE A 435 34.19 0.50 21.77
C ILE A 435 34.63 1.43 22.93
N MET A 436 35.40 2.47 22.63
CA MET A 436 35.90 3.41 23.64
C MET A 436 34.81 4.33 24.18
N LYS A 437 33.97 4.92 23.33
CA LYS A 437 32.96 5.93 23.71
C LYS A 437 31.61 5.30 24.04
N GLY A 438 31.34 4.12 23.51
CA GLY A 438 29.99 3.55 23.48
C GLY A 438 29.06 4.32 22.54
N ARG A 439 27.77 4.03 22.65
CA ARG A 439 26.67 4.75 22.01
C ARG A 439 25.77 5.29 23.11
N LEU A 440 25.76 6.61 23.27
CA LEU A 440 24.98 7.31 24.28
C LEU A 440 23.51 6.94 24.19
N GLY A 441 22.86 6.70 25.33
CA GLY A 441 21.44 6.31 25.38
C GLY A 441 21.18 4.87 24.92
N THR A 442 22.21 4.02 24.87
CA THR A 442 22.07 2.59 24.56
C THR A 442 22.82 1.73 25.58
N THR A 443 22.61 0.41 25.52
CA THR A 443 23.34 -0.57 26.35
C THR A 443 24.81 -0.74 25.93
N MET A 444 25.18 -0.29 24.72
CA MET A 444 26.56 -0.29 24.24
C MET A 444 27.33 0.86 24.90
N ARG A 445 27.77 0.65 26.13
CA ARG A 445 28.53 1.65 26.90
C ARG A 445 30.01 1.71 26.48
N SER A 446 30.74 2.66 27.06
CA SER A 446 32.21 2.72 26.98
C SER A 446 32.83 1.49 27.67
N PHE A 447 33.79 0.86 27.00
CA PHE A 447 34.56 -0.27 27.53
C PHE A 447 35.92 0.13 28.10
N THR A 448 36.31 1.40 28.04
CA THR A 448 37.53 1.93 28.69
C THR A 448 37.30 2.30 30.16
N LYS A 449 36.07 2.13 30.66
CA LYS A 449 35.71 2.35 32.06
C LYS A 449 35.21 1.05 32.68
N SER A 450 35.75 0.71 33.84
CA SER A 450 35.32 -0.45 34.61
C SER A 450 33.84 -0.34 34.99
N SER A 451 33.17 -1.48 35.11
CA SER A 451 31.82 -1.54 35.67
C SER A 451 31.63 -2.79 36.53
N PRO A 452 30.45 -2.94 37.16
CA PRO A 452 30.14 -4.14 37.94
C PRO A 452 30.21 -5.45 37.14
N SER A 453 30.13 -5.41 35.80
CA SER A 453 30.06 -6.61 34.97
C SER A 453 31.38 -6.93 34.25
N PHE A 454 32.20 -5.93 33.92
CA PHE A 454 33.43 -6.12 33.14
C PHE A 454 34.52 -5.12 33.55
N ALA A 455 35.78 -5.54 33.47
CA ALA A 455 36.93 -4.66 33.65
C ALA A 455 37.08 -3.70 32.46
N ALA A 456 37.75 -2.56 32.68
CA ALA A 456 38.14 -1.66 31.59
C ALA A 456 39.11 -2.37 30.65
N LEU A 457 38.87 -2.25 29.34
CA LEU A 457 39.76 -2.74 28.31
C LEU A 457 40.90 -1.75 28.08
N THR A 458 42.11 -2.28 27.84
CA THR A 458 43.26 -1.51 27.38
C THR A 458 43.16 -1.21 25.89
N ASP A 459 43.98 -0.28 25.38
CA ASP A 459 44.03 0.01 23.94
C ASP A 459 44.44 -1.23 23.11
N GLU A 460 45.38 -2.03 23.60
CA GLU A 460 45.84 -3.27 22.97
C GLU A 460 44.70 -4.31 22.89
N GLU A 461 43.95 -4.48 23.98
CA GLU A 461 42.79 -5.39 24.02
C GLU A 461 41.67 -4.95 23.07
N ILE A 462 41.47 -3.64 22.89
CA ILE A 462 40.51 -3.12 21.91
C ILE A 462 40.97 -3.43 20.48
N GLU A 463 42.27 -3.29 20.19
CA GLU A 463 42.82 -3.66 18.89
C GLU A 463 42.66 -5.14 18.58
N ASP A 464 42.93 -6.03 19.53
CA ASP A 464 42.70 -7.46 19.38
C ASP A 464 41.25 -7.77 19.00
N ILE A 465 40.29 -7.16 19.70
CA ILE A 465 38.86 -7.32 19.43
C ILE A 465 38.52 -6.86 18.01
N ILE A 466 39.06 -5.73 17.57
CA ILE A 466 38.83 -5.21 16.21
C ILE A 466 39.44 -6.16 15.17
N THR A 467 40.66 -6.64 15.38
CA THR A 467 41.32 -7.62 14.50
C THR A 467 40.52 -8.93 14.43
N TYR A 468 39.90 -9.38 15.52
CA TYR A 468 38.97 -10.50 15.49
C TYR A 468 37.67 -10.18 14.73
N ILE A 469 37.04 -9.02 14.98
CA ILE A 469 35.81 -8.60 14.29
C ILE A 469 36.00 -8.60 12.76
N ARG A 470 37.18 -8.23 12.28
CA ARG A 470 37.53 -8.25 10.84
C ARG A 470 37.58 -9.64 10.21
N LYS A 471 37.65 -10.70 11.00
CA LYS A 471 37.67 -12.09 10.55
C LYS A 471 36.29 -12.78 10.56
N LEU A 472 35.24 -12.07 11.02
CA LEU A 472 33.89 -12.60 11.19
C LEU A 472 33.12 -12.82 9.88
#